data_AF-A0A2D4NKW7-F1
#
_entry.id   AF-A0A2D4NKW7-F1
#
_cell.length_a   1.000
_cell.length_b   1.000
_cell.length_c   1.000
_cell.angle_alpha   90.00
_cell.angle_beta   90.00
_cell.angle_gamma   90.00
#
_symmetry.space_group_name_H-M   'P 1'
#
loop_
_entity.id
_entity.type
_entity.pdbx_description
1 polymer ?
#
loop_
_entity_poly.entity_id
_entity_poly.type
_entity_poly.pdbx_seq_one_letter_code
_entity_poly.pdbx_strand_id
1 'polypeptide(L)'
;CYLKDIVENYFLRDDDKEPLGDARDANQCCTSCEDNAPATSFCVECQEPLCETCVEAHQRVKYTKDHTVRSTGSSKSQAREKTIYCSVHKHEPLVLFCDTCDTLTCRDCQLNVHKDHQYQFLDDAVKNQRKMLASLVKRLGDKNANLQKSTKEVRTSIRQVADVQKRVQVDVKMSILQIMKELNKRAKVLVSDAQKVTEGQQEKLERQHWAMTKLQRHQEHILRFANWALESDNNTALLLSKNLISFQLHRALKMNVDP
;
A
#
# COMPACT_ATOMS: atom_id res chain seq x y z
N CYS A 1 -4.79 35.79 15.22
CA CYS A 1 -3.78 36.82 14.91
C CYS A 1 -4.42 38.17 15.18
N TYR A 2 -4.00 38.87 16.23
CA TYR A 2 -4.48 40.24 16.44
C TYR A 2 -3.74 41.13 15.43
N LEU A 3 -4.45 42.06 14.78
CA LEU A 3 -3.87 43.01 13.80
C LEU A 3 -2.67 43.82 14.34
N LYS A 4 -2.44 43.80 15.66
CA LYS A 4 -1.32 44.45 16.34
C LYS A 4 0.03 43.73 16.19
N ASP A 5 0.05 42.48 15.78
CA ASP A 5 1.28 41.68 15.64
C ASP A 5 1.77 41.57 14.18
N ILE A 6 1.15 42.34 13.27
CA ILE A 6 1.54 42.39 11.87
C ILE A 6 2.62 43.47 11.70
N VAL A 7 3.78 43.05 11.24
CA VAL A 7 4.93 43.93 10.96
C VAL A 7 5.16 43.96 9.45
N GLU A 8 5.64 45.10 8.94
CA GLU A 8 6.07 45.20 7.54
C GLU A 8 7.14 44.16 7.21
N ASN A 9 7.06 43.59 6.01
CA ASN A 9 8.07 42.65 5.56
C ASN A 9 9.31 43.38 5.03
N TYR A 10 10.28 43.60 5.93
CA TYR A 10 11.54 44.28 5.59
C TYR A 10 12.43 43.51 4.60
N PHE A 11 12.13 42.24 4.28
CA PHE A 11 12.85 41.48 3.24
C PHE A 11 12.44 41.83 1.81
N LEU A 12 11.35 42.58 1.61
CA LEU A 12 10.81 42.91 0.27
C LEU A 12 11.14 44.32 -0.23
N ARG A 13 11.89 45.12 0.53
CA ARG A 13 12.20 46.53 0.17
C ARG A 13 13.22 46.67 -0.99
N ASP A 14 13.58 45.57 -1.67
CA ASP A 14 14.59 45.53 -2.72
C ASP A 14 14.06 45.56 -4.16
N ASP A 15 12.75 45.45 -4.38
CA ASP A 15 12.18 45.38 -5.74
C ASP A 15 11.69 46.72 -6.34
N ASP A 16 11.60 47.81 -5.56
CA ASP A 16 10.81 48.99 -5.99
C ASP A 16 11.58 50.12 -6.73
N LYS A 17 12.79 49.91 -7.24
CA LYS A 17 13.45 50.92 -8.10
C LYS A 17 14.33 50.33 -9.20
N GLU A 18 13.69 49.85 -10.26
CA GLU A 18 14.14 50.09 -11.65
C GLU A 18 12.88 50.42 -12.47
N PRO A 19 12.82 51.54 -13.20
CA PRO A 19 11.68 51.84 -14.05
C PRO A 19 11.60 50.78 -15.16
N LEU A 20 10.38 50.29 -15.42
CA LEU A 20 10.06 49.41 -16.54
C LEU A 20 10.63 49.98 -17.85
N GLY A 21 11.78 49.44 -18.26
CA GLY A 21 12.35 49.55 -19.59
C GLY A 21 12.48 48.14 -20.15
N ASP A 22 11.46 47.75 -20.92
CA ASP A 22 11.31 46.52 -21.70
C ASP A 22 11.69 45.19 -21.04
N ALA A 23 10.66 44.43 -20.69
CA ALA A 23 10.74 42.98 -20.57
C ALA A 23 11.28 42.39 -21.87
N ARG A 24 12.60 42.19 -21.96
CA ARG A 24 13.22 41.41 -23.03
C ARG A 24 13.10 39.93 -22.66
N ASP A 25 12.33 39.22 -23.47
CA ASP A 25 12.01 37.79 -23.42
C ASP A 25 13.11 36.92 -22.79
N ALA A 26 12.72 36.10 -21.82
CA ALA A 26 13.57 35.11 -21.15
C ALA A 26 13.98 33.91 -22.03
N ASN A 27 13.99 34.08 -23.36
CA ASN A 27 14.28 33.01 -24.31
C ASN A 27 15.08 33.49 -25.54
N GLN A 28 15.96 34.48 -25.36
CA GLN A 28 16.87 34.92 -26.43
C GLN A 28 17.91 33.83 -26.73
N CYS A 29 18.00 33.42 -28.00
CA CYS A 29 19.03 32.51 -28.48
C CYS A 29 20.22 33.30 -29.05
N CYS A 30 21.39 32.70 -29.02
CA CYS A 30 22.60 33.25 -29.61
C CYS A 30 22.42 33.44 -31.11
N THR A 31 22.70 34.63 -31.61
CA THR A 31 22.56 34.97 -33.04
C THR A 31 23.82 34.67 -33.86
N SER A 32 24.93 34.34 -33.18
CA SER A 32 26.25 34.19 -33.80
C SER A 32 26.73 32.73 -33.85
N CYS A 33 25.87 31.76 -33.49
CA CYS A 33 26.12 30.33 -33.66
C CYS A 33 24.99 29.65 -34.43
N GLU A 34 25.28 28.57 -35.15
CA GLU A 34 24.29 27.77 -35.88
C GLU A 34 23.43 26.88 -34.95
N ASP A 35 23.84 26.72 -33.68
CA ASP A 35 23.22 25.81 -32.71
C ASP A 35 21.99 26.36 -31.99
N ASN A 36 21.59 27.63 -32.26
CA ASN A 36 20.50 28.32 -31.53
C ASN A 36 20.59 28.18 -30.00
N ALA A 37 21.81 28.11 -29.47
CA ALA A 37 22.06 27.95 -28.04
C ALA A 37 21.47 29.12 -27.24
N PRO A 38 20.99 28.90 -26.01
CA PRO A 38 20.46 29.99 -25.18
C PRO A 38 21.54 31.03 -24.92
N ALA A 39 21.20 32.31 -25.09
CA ALA A 39 22.14 33.40 -24.89
C ALA A 39 22.38 33.63 -23.39
N THR A 40 23.64 33.52 -22.98
CA THR A 40 24.06 33.72 -21.58
C THR A 40 24.58 35.14 -21.33
N SER A 41 24.80 35.91 -22.40
CA SER A 41 25.32 37.26 -22.34
C SER A 41 24.89 38.10 -23.54
N PHE A 42 25.06 39.41 -23.43
CA PHE A 42 24.74 40.38 -24.47
C PHE A 42 25.92 41.32 -24.70
N CYS A 43 26.36 41.47 -25.94
CA CYS A 43 27.40 42.41 -26.33
C CYS A 43 26.78 43.79 -26.58
N VAL A 44 27.23 44.84 -25.88
CA VAL A 44 26.63 46.18 -25.98
C VAL A 44 26.93 46.84 -27.32
N GLU A 45 28.15 46.67 -27.83
CA GLU A 45 28.66 47.32 -29.04
C GLU A 45 28.14 46.64 -30.31
N CYS A 46 27.95 45.32 -30.29
CA CYS A 46 27.36 44.57 -31.40
C CYS A 46 25.83 44.51 -31.33
N GLN A 47 25.25 44.79 -30.16
CA GLN A 47 23.83 44.61 -29.85
C GLN A 47 23.31 43.19 -30.10
N GLU A 48 24.17 42.19 -29.93
CA GLU A 48 23.88 40.79 -30.20
C GLU A 48 23.87 39.95 -28.92
N PRO A 49 22.88 39.07 -28.74
CA PRO A 49 22.88 38.05 -27.69
C PRO A 49 23.84 36.91 -28.08
N LEU A 50 24.72 36.54 -27.16
CA LEU A 50 25.76 35.53 -27.36
C LEU A 50 25.64 34.41 -26.33
N CYS A 51 25.82 33.16 -26.76
CA CYS A 51 26.06 32.04 -25.86
C CYS A 51 27.51 32.07 -25.35
N GLU A 52 27.80 31.28 -24.32
CA GLU A 52 29.10 31.28 -23.64
C GLU A 52 30.28 31.05 -24.61
N THR A 53 30.14 30.10 -25.54
CA THR A 53 31.18 29.82 -26.55
C THR A 53 31.39 30.99 -27.52
N CYS A 54 30.31 31.67 -27.92
CA CYS A 54 30.41 32.85 -28.76
C CYS A 54 31.01 34.03 -28.03
N VAL A 55 30.75 34.24 -26.74
CA VAL A 55 31.42 35.28 -25.94
C VAL A 55 32.93 35.07 -25.92
N GLU A 56 33.40 33.85 -25.69
CA GLU A 56 34.83 33.57 -25.70
C GLU A 56 35.48 33.83 -27.06
N ALA A 57 34.81 33.44 -28.15
CA ALA A 57 35.30 33.73 -29.50
C ALA A 57 35.33 35.24 -29.75
N HIS A 58 34.27 35.95 -29.33
CA HIS A 58 34.13 37.40 -29.44
C HIS A 58 35.26 38.14 -28.74
N GLN A 59 35.68 37.64 -27.58
CA GLN A 59 36.79 38.19 -26.80
C GLN A 59 38.19 37.86 -27.36
N ARG A 60 38.30 36.85 -28.23
CA ARG A 60 39.57 36.46 -28.88
C ARG A 60 39.81 37.18 -30.21
N VAL A 61 38.75 37.59 -30.91
CA VAL A 61 38.86 38.24 -32.22
C VAL A 61 39.32 39.70 -32.05
N LYS A 62 40.35 40.09 -32.82
CA LYS A 62 41.05 41.38 -32.69
C LYS A 62 40.14 42.62 -32.70
N TYR A 63 39.02 42.54 -33.40
CA TYR A 63 38.08 43.65 -33.59
C TYR A 63 37.01 43.75 -32.50
N THR A 64 36.68 42.65 -31.82
CA THR A 64 35.56 42.57 -30.86
C THR A 64 36.03 42.27 -29.44
N LYS A 65 37.34 42.04 -29.25
CA LYS A 65 37.95 41.71 -27.96
C LYS A 65 37.73 42.74 -26.85
N ASP A 66 37.58 44.00 -27.24
CA ASP A 66 37.44 45.13 -26.31
C ASP A 66 35.96 45.52 -26.11
N HIS A 67 35.01 44.75 -26.65
CA HIS A 67 33.58 44.98 -26.47
C HIS A 67 33.10 44.57 -25.07
N THR A 68 32.16 45.34 -24.54
CA THR A 68 31.54 45.15 -23.24
C THR A 68 30.44 44.09 -23.34
N VAL A 69 30.73 42.90 -22.81
CA VAL A 69 29.77 41.80 -22.74
C VAL A 69 29.13 41.74 -21.34
N ARG A 70 27.81 41.90 -21.27
CA ARG A 70 27.03 41.82 -20.02
C ARG A 70 26.41 40.44 -19.88
N SER A 71 26.65 39.77 -18.75
CA SER A 71 25.98 38.50 -18.47
C SER A 71 24.50 38.72 -18.16
N THR A 72 23.62 38.00 -18.85
CA THR A 72 22.16 38.00 -18.60
C THR A 72 21.78 37.06 -17.44
N GLY A 73 22.73 36.31 -16.89
CA GLY A 73 22.55 35.46 -15.72
C GLY A 73 22.85 36.18 -14.41
N SER A 74 21.80 36.47 -13.64
CA SER A 74 21.79 36.78 -12.19
C SER A 74 23.09 37.38 -11.64
N SER A 75 23.29 38.67 -11.87
CA SER A 75 24.28 39.43 -11.13
C SER A 75 23.94 39.36 -9.65
N LYS A 76 24.81 38.73 -8.84
CA LYS A 76 24.83 38.96 -7.39
C LYS A 76 25.26 40.40 -7.19
N SER A 77 24.31 41.33 -7.28
CA SER A 77 24.49 42.68 -6.80
C SER A 77 24.89 42.56 -5.34
N GLN A 78 26.05 43.13 -4.98
CA GLN A 78 26.35 43.44 -3.59
C GLN A 78 25.19 44.31 -3.12
N ALA A 79 24.24 43.72 -2.39
CA ALA A 79 23.13 44.44 -1.80
C ALA A 79 23.75 45.51 -0.89
N ARG A 80 23.69 46.78 -1.33
CA ARG A 80 23.92 47.90 -0.42
C ARG A 80 22.88 47.76 0.68
N GLU A 81 23.30 47.44 1.90
CA GLU A 81 22.41 47.45 3.07
C GLU A 81 21.68 48.79 3.10
N LYS A 82 20.37 48.78 2.82
CA LYS A 82 19.56 49.99 2.89
C LYS A 82 19.35 50.35 4.36
N THR A 83 19.91 51.47 4.76
CA THR A 83 19.75 52.03 6.11
C THR A 83 18.27 52.23 6.44
N ILE A 84 17.80 51.65 7.55
CA ILE A 84 16.45 51.84 8.09
C ILE A 84 16.48 52.97 9.11
N TYR A 85 15.55 53.92 9.01
CA TYR A 85 15.46 55.09 9.89
C TYR A 85 14.46 54.88 11.02
N CYS A 86 14.69 55.56 12.14
CA CYS A 86 13.82 55.53 13.30
C CYS A 86 12.45 56.15 12.99
N SER A 87 11.37 55.51 13.47
CA SER A 87 10.00 56.01 13.31
C SER A 87 9.71 57.30 14.10
N VAL A 88 10.45 57.53 15.19
CA VAL A 88 10.34 58.73 16.04
C VAL A 88 11.32 59.81 15.57
N HIS A 89 12.59 59.46 15.39
CA HIS A 89 13.66 60.36 14.93
C HIS A 89 13.94 60.13 13.44
N LYS A 90 13.11 60.75 12.57
CA LYS A 90 12.99 60.42 11.13
C LYS A 90 14.29 60.46 10.30
N HIS A 91 15.32 61.16 10.77
CA HIS A 91 16.62 61.26 10.09
C HIS A 91 17.74 60.46 10.76
N GLU A 92 17.47 59.82 11.90
CA GLU A 92 18.44 59.02 12.64
C GLU A 92 18.34 57.54 12.24
N PRO A 93 19.44 56.90 11.84
CA PRO A 93 19.45 55.49 11.45
C PRO A 93 19.35 54.57 12.67
N LEU A 94 18.69 53.42 12.50
CA LEU A 94 18.65 52.34 13.49
C LEU A 94 19.96 51.56 13.43
N VAL A 95 20.88 51.83 14.36
CA VAL A 95 22.25 51.26 14.39
C VAL A 95 22.62 50.64 15.74
N LEU A 96 21.72 50.66 16.71
CA LEU A 96 21.88 50.05 18.02
C LEU A 96 20.77 49.04 18.26
N PHE A 97 21.06 48.02 19.06
CA PHE A 97 20.08 47.05 19.53
C PHE A 97 19.98 47.15 21.05
N CYS A 98 18.79 47.41 21.58
CA CYS A 98 18.56 47.51 23.02
C CYS A 98 18.23 46.12 23.57
N ASP A 99 19.19 45.47 24.23
CA ASP A 99 19.04 44.11 24.79
C ASP A 99 17.92 44.03 25.82
N THR A 100 17.68 45.11 26.56
CA THR A 100 16.62 45.16 27.58
C THR A 100 15.21 45.17 26.97
N CYS A 101 15.06 45.74 25.77
CA CYS A 101 13.77 45.87 25.09
C CYS A 101 13.59 44.90 23.91
N ASP A 102 14.65 44.20 23.50
CA ASP A 102 14.67 43.29 22.34
C ASP A 102 14.28 44.01 21.02
N THR A 103 14.71 45.26 20.86
CA THR A 103 14.36 46.11 19.70
C THR A 103 15.53 46.92 19.15
N LEU A 104 15.47 47.23 17.84
CA LEU A 104 16.39 48.17 17.20
C LEU A 104 16.08 49.62 17.61
N THR A 105 17.12 50.40 17.86
CA THR A 105 17.04 51.81 18.28
C THR A 105 18.04 52.67 17.51
N CYS A 106 17.74 53.97 17.40
CA CYS A 106 18.74 54.97 17.01
C CYS A 106 19.44 55.53 18.25
N ARG A 107 20.49 56.33 18.05
CA ARG A 107 21.26 56.96 19.13
C ARG A 107 20.39 57.79 20.08
N ASP A 108 19.49 58.60 19.54
CA ASP A 108 18.62 59.48 20.33
C ASP A 108 17.61 58.69 21.18
N CYS A 109 17.08 57.59 20.66
CA CYS A 109 16.23 56.68 21.45
C CYS A 109 16.99 56.10 22.65
N GLN A 110 18.26 55.73 22.46
CA GLN A 110 19.08 55.13 23.51
C GLN A 110 19.45 56.12 24.62
N LEU A 111 19.60 57.41 24.29
CA LEU A 111 19.89 58.45 25.27
C LEU A 111 18.65 58.95 26.03
N ASN A 112 17.45 58.75 25.46
CA ASN A 112 16.19 59.22 26.02
C ASN A 112 15.35 58.07 26.59
N VAL A 113 14.55 57.44 25.74
CA VAL A 113 13.53 56.45 26.17
C VAL A 113 14.17 55.20 26.76
N HIS A 114 15.32 54.76 26.21
CA HIS A 114 16.04 53.58 26.68
C HIS A 114 17.28 53.95 27.52
N LYS A 115 17.22 55.09 28.22
CA LYS A 115 18.30 55.51 29.11
C LYS A 115 18.56 54.42 30.15
N ASP A 116 19.85 54.11 30.37
CA ASP A 116 20.33 53.08 31.30
C ASP A 116 19.98 51.62 30.92
N HIS A 117 19.36 51.37 29.76
CA HIS A 117 19.19 50.01 29.23
C HIS A 117 20.49 49.49 28.62
N GLN A 118 20.68 48.16 28.68
CA GLN A 118 21.80 47.49 28.02
C GLN A 118 21.61 47.53 26.50
N TYR A 119 22.68 47.80 25.77
CA TYR A 119 22.65 47.86 24.31
C TYR A 119 23.89 47.23 23.69
N GLN A 120 23.74 46.83 22.42
CA GLN A 120 24.80 46.33 21.56
C GLN A 120 24.84 47.16 20.28
N PHE A 121 26.02 47.22 19.66
CA PHE A 121 26.14 47.71 18.29
C PHE A 121 25.55 46.69 17.32
N LEU A 122 24.99 47.20 16.21
CA LEU A 122 24.27 46.39 15.22
C LEU A 122 25.04 45.14 14.77
N ASP A 123 26.32 45.27 14.43
CA ASP A 123 27.12 44.17 13.90
C ASP A 123 27.25 42.99 14.89
N ASP A 124 27.45 43.29 16.16
CA ASP A 124 27.62 42.27 17.20
C ASP A 124 26.28 41.63 17.55
N ALA A 125 25.22 42.44 17.67
CA ALA A 125 23.86 41.95 17.84
C ALA A 125 23.46 41.01 16.70
N VAL A 126 23.69 41.42 15.43
CA VAL A 126 23.40 40.60 14.25
C VAL A 126 24.19 39.30 14.26
N LYS A 127 25.49 39.32 14.57
CA LYS A 127 26.29 38.08 14.67
C LYS A 127 25.74 37.12 15.73
N ASN A 128 25.34 37.64 16.90
CA ASN A 128 24.79 36.84 17.99
C ASN A 128 23.42 36.26 17.62
N GLN A 129 22.51 37.09 17.10
CA GLN A 129 21.18 36.68 16.67
C GLN A 129 21.26 35.65 15.53
N ARG A 130 22.14 35.84 14.54
CA ARG A 130 22.37 34.85 13.46
C ARG A 130 22.82 33.50 14.00
N LYS A 131 23.77 33.47 14.95
CA LYS A 131 24.24 32.22 15.58
C LYS A 131 23.11 31.50 16.32
N MET A 132 22.33 32.23 17.10
CA MET A 132 21.19 31.68 17.84
C MET A 132 20.11 31.13 16.91
N LEU A 133 19.71 31.89 15.90
CA LEU A 133 18.72 31.46 14.90
C LEU A 133 19.23 30.24 14.12
N ALA A 134 20.50 30.23 13.70
CA ALA A 134 21.10 29.07 13.02
C ALA A 134 21.07 27.80 13.90
N SER A 135 21.33 27.93 15.21
CA SER A 135 21.21 26.82 16.17
C SER A 135 19.76 26.30 16.25
N LEU A 136 18.78 27.20 16.34
CA LEU A 136 17.36 26.82 16.37
C LEU A 136 16.92 26.13 15.07
N VAL A 137 17.31 26.67 13.91
CA VAL A 137 17.04 26.07 12.59
C VAL A 137 17.66 24.68 12.50
N LYS A 138 18.92 24.50 12.93
CA LYS A 138 19.57 23.19 12.94
C LYS A 138 18.80 22.18 13.80
N ARG A 139 18.49 22.54 15.05
CA ARG A 139 17.74 21.68 15.97
C ARG A 139 16.36 21.31 15.42
N LEU A 140 15.68 22.24 14.78
CA LEU A 140 14.39 22.00 14.14
C LEU A 140 14.53 21.08 12.92
N GLY A 141 15.59 21.26 12.12
CA GLY A 141 15.93 20.37 11.00
C GLY A 141 16.14 18.92 11.45
N ASP A 142 16.93 18.72 12.51
CA ASP A 142 17.18 17.39 13.09
C ASP A 142 15.88 16.74 13.60
N LYS A 143 15.03 17.53 14.29
CA LYS A 143 13.72 17.06 14.75
C LYS A 143 12.79 16.70 13.58
N ASN A 144 12.79 17.49 12.52
CA ASN A 144 12.00 17.22 11.32
C ASN A 144 12.47 15.95 10.60
N ALA A 145 13.78 15.70 10.51
CA ALA A 145 14.31 14.47 9.94
C ALA A 145 13.84 13.22 10.72
N ASN A 146 13.84 13.30 12.07
CA ASN A 146 13.31 12.23 12.92
C ASN A 146 11.80 12.00 12.72
N LEU A 147 11.03 13.08 12.56
CA LEU A 147 9.60 12.97 12.26
C LEU A 147 9.36 12.33 10.90
N GLN A 148 10.13 12.69 9.87
CA GLN A 148 10.04 12.05 8.55
C GLN A 148 10.35 10.55 8.62
N LYS A 149 11.37 10.15 9.40
CA LYS A 149 11.68 8.73 9.63
C LYS A 149 10.52 8.01 10.32
N SER A 150 10.03 8.55 11.43
CA SER A 150 8.92 8.00 12.20
C SER A 150 7.63 7.88 11.36
N THR A 151 7.38 8.86 10.49
CA THR A 151 6.23 8.85 9.57
C THR A 151 6.31 7.68 8.57
N LYS A 152 7.50 7.40 8.04
CA LYS A 152 7.74 6.25 7.14
C LYS A 152 7.58 4.92 7.88
N GLU A 153 8.03 4.84 9.13
CA GLU A 153 7.87 3.66 9.99
C GLU A 153 6.39 3.38 10.25
N VAL A 154 5.62 4.38 10.70
CA VAL A 154 4.17 4.25 10.92
C VAL A 154 3.45 3.82 9.65
N ARG A 155 3.79 4.40 8.50
CA ARG A 155 3.21 4.01 7.20
C ARG A 155 3.49 2.54 6.86
N THR A 156 4.68 2.05 7.19
CA THR A 156 5.05 0.63 7.02
C THR A 156 4.24 -0.26 7.96
N SER A 157 4.12 0.11 9.23
CA SER A 157 3.32 -0.62 10.22
C SER A 157 1.85 -0.72 9.82
N ILE A 158 1.26 0.34 9.28
CA ILE A 158 -0.13 0.32 8.77
C ILE A 158 -0.31 -0.77 7.71
N ARG A 159 0.63 -0.89 6.77
CA ARG A 159 0.59 -1.94 5.73
C ARG A 159 0.74 -3.33 6.34
N GLN A 160 1.68 -3.50 7.27
CA GLN A 160 1.91 -4.77 7.95
C GLN A 160 0.67 -5.26 8.70
N VAL A 161 -0.07 -4.37 9.38
CA VAL A 161 -1.31 -4.72 10.06
C VAL A 161 -2.34 -5.28 9.07
N ALA A 162 -2.53 -4.63 7.92
CA ALA A 162 -3.43 -5.11 6.88
C ALA A 162 -3.00 -6.48 6.31
N ASP A 163 -1.70 -6.69 6.11
CA ASP A 163 -1.18 -7.97 5.62
C ASP A 163 -1.32 -9.10 6.64
N VAL A 164 -1.07 -8.81 7.92
CA VAL A 164 -1.30 -9.77 9.03
C VAL A 164 -2.78 -10.15 9.07
N GLN A 165 -3.70 -9.18 8.98
CA GLN A 165 -5.13 -9.45 8.97
C GLN A 165 -5.53 -10.39 7.83
N LYS A 166 -5.02 -10.15 6.61
CA LYS A 166 -5.28 -11.03 5.45
C LYS A 166 -4.72 -12.43 5.66
N ARG A 167 -3.49 -12.56 6.17
CA ARG A 167 -2.88 -13.86 6.46
C ARG A 167 -3.70 -14.65 7.48
N VAL A 168 -4.04 -14.04 8.61
CA VAL A 168 -4.86 -14.68 9.65
C VAL A 168 -6.22 -15.12 9.08
N GLN A 169 -6.85 -14.30 8.23
CA GLN A 169 -8.11 -14.69 7.58
C GLN A 169 -7.95 -15.93 6.68
N VAL A 170 -6.86 -16.03 5.92
CA VAL A 170 -6.55 -17.21 5.10
C VAL A 170 -6.25 -18.43 5.97
N ASP A 171 -5.45 -18.27 7.02
CA ASP A 171 -5.07 -19.38 7.92
C ASP A 171 -6.27 -19.98 8.63
N VAL A 172 -7.22 -19.15 9.08
CA VAL A 172 -8.50 -19.60 9.65
C VAL A 172 -9.30 -20.41 8.63
N LYS A 173 -9.42 -19.92 7.39
CA LYS A 173 -10.14 -20.64 6.32
C LYS A 173 -9.48 -21.98 5.99
N MET A 174 -8.15 -22.01 5.91
CA MET A 174 -7.39 -23.23 5.65
C MET A 174 -7.55 -24.25 6.76
N SER A 175 -7.53 -23.81 8.02
CA SER A 175 -7.75 -24.68 9.18
C SER A 175 -9.15 -25.32 9.15
N ILE A 176 -10.17 -24.53 8.81
CA ILE A 176 -11.55 -25.05 8.63
C ILE A 176 -11.60 -26.11 7.53
N LEU A 177 -10.99 -25.85 6.37
CA LEU A 177 -10.97 -26.81 5.26
C LEU A 177 -10.25 -28.11 5.63
N GLN A 178 -9.17 -28.03 6.41
CA GLN A 178 -8.45 -29.21 6.88
C GLN A 178 -9.30 -30.06 7.84
N ILE A 179 -10.02 -29.42 8.77
CA ILE A 179 -10.96 -30.12 9.67
C ILE A 179 -12.08 -30.79 8.87
N MET A 180 -12.69 -30.05 7.92
CA MET A 180 -13.75 -30.60 7.06
C MET A 180 -13.25 -31.79 6.23
N LYS A 181 -12.01 -31.74 5.73
CA LYS A 181 -11.40 -32.83 4.97
C LYS A 181 -11.31 -34.12 5.79
N GLU A 182 -10.79 -34.04 7.01
CA GLU A 182 -10.67 -35.22 7.88
C GLU A 182 -12.03 -35.73 8.36
N LEU A 183 -12.98 -34.83 8.65
CA LEU A 183 -14.36 -35.21 8.97
C LEU A 183 -15.01 -35.98 7.82
N ASN A 184 -14.93 -35.46 6.59
CA ASN A 184 -15.47 -36.11 5.39
C ASN A 184 -14.79 -37.46 5.13
N LYS A 185 -13.48 -37.56 5.37
CA LYS A 185 -12.76 -38.84 5.26
C LYS A 185 -13.32 -39.87 6.24
N ARG A 186 -13.54 -39.49 7.50
CA ARG A 186 -14.12 -40.38 8.50
C ARG A 186 -15.56 -40.77 8.17
N ALA A 187 -16.37 -39.82 7.69
CA ALA A 187 -17.74 -40.09 7.27
C ALA A 187 -17.79 -41.14 6.13
N LYS A 188 -16.93 -41.02 5.12
CA LYS A 188 -16.83 -42.01 4.03
C LYS A 188 -16.48 -43.42 4.52
N VAL A 189 -15.59 -43.53 5.50
CA VAL A 189 -15.25 -44.83 6.11
C VAL A 189 -16.48 -45.43 6.78
N LEU A 190 -17.19 -44.67 7.60
CA LEU A 190 -18.40 -45.17 8.30
C LEU A 190 -19.52 -45.56 7.33
N VAL A 191 -19.72 -44.81 6.25
CA VAL A 191 -20.68 -45.17 5.19
C VAL A 191 -20.27 -46.48 4.51
N SER A 192 -18.99 -46.67 4.20
CA SER A 192 -18.50 -47.92 3.62
C SER A 192 -18.66 -49.10 4.57
N ASP A 193 -18.42 -48.92 5.86
CA ASP A 193 -18.59 -49.97 6.86
C ASP A 193 -20.07 -50.38 6.98
N ALA A 194 -20.99 -49.41 7.01
CA ALA A 194 -22.42 -49.68 6.98
C ALA A 194 -22.83 -50.45 5.72
N GLN A 195 -22.32 -50.03 4.55
CA GLN A 195 -22.60 -50.70 3.28
C GLN A 195 -22.16 -52.17 3.30
N LYS A 196 -20.95 -52.47 3.78
CA LYS A 196 -20.44 -53.85 3.87
C LYS A 196 -21.31 -54.72 4.78
N VAL A 197 -21.76 -54.19 5.91
CA VAL A 197 -22.65 -54.93 6.82
C VAL A 197 -23.99 -55.22 6.13
N THR A 198 -24.57 -54.23 5.45
CA THR A 198 -25.83 -54.42 4.73
C THR A 198 -25.71 -55.39 3.56
N GLU A 199 -24.62 -55.34 2.80
CA GLU A 199 -24.35 -56.28 1.71
C GLU A 199 -24.18 -57.72 2.22
N GLY A 200 -23.44 -57.91 3.32
CA GLY A 200 -23.29 -59.23 3.94
C GLY A 200 -24.61 -59.79 4.46
N GLN A 201 -25.47 -58.93 5.04
CA GLN A 201 -26.80 -59.34 5.49
C GLN A 201 -27.72 -59.67 4.31
N GLN A 202 -27.68 -58.87 3.24
CA GLN A 202 -28.43 -59.11 2.01
C GLN A 202 -28.04 -60.45 1.38
N GLU A 203 -26.74 -60.72 1.25
CA GLU A 203 -26.24 -61.99 0.69
C GLU A 203 -26.69 -63.21 1.53
N LYS A 204 -26.75 -63.06 2.86
CA LYS A 204 -27.28 -64.12 3.73
C LYS A 204 -28.77 -64.35 3.48
N LEU A 205 -29.56 -63.29 3.41
CA LEU A 205 -31.00 -63.38 3.13
C LEU A 205 -31.29 -63.96 1.73
N GLU A 206 -30.51 -63.59 0.72
CA GLU A 206 -30.64 -64.13 -0.64
C GLU A 206 -30.33 -65.63 -0.69
N ARG A 207 -29.30 -66.09 0.03
CA ARG A 207 -29.00 -67.53 0.17
C ARG A 207 -30.12 -68.29 0.86
N GLN A 208 -30.68 -67.74 1.94
CA GLN A 208 -31.82 -68.33 2.64
C GLN A 208 -33.06 -68.40 1.73
N HIS A 209 -33.40 -67.30 1.06
CA HIS A 209 -34.51 -67.24 0.11
C HIS A 209 -34.34 -68.28 -1.00
N TRP A 210 -33.14 -68.37 -1.60
CA TRP A 210 -32.85 -69.37 -2.65
C TRP A 210 -33.07 -70.80 -2.16
N ALA A 211 -32.58 -71.13 -0.95
CA ALA A 211 -32.77 -72.45 -0.35
C ALA A 211 -34.25 -72.77 -0.12
N MET A 212 -35.03 -71.81 0.39
CA MET A 212 -36.47 -71.94 0.59
C MET A 212 -37.20 -72.14 -0.74
N THR A 213 -36.94 -71.33 -1.77
CA THR A 213 -37.60 -71.47 -3.08
C THR A 213 -37.29 -72.82 -3.72
N LYS A 214 -36.06 -73.32 -3.56
CA LYS A 214 -35.67 -74.65 -4.08
C LYS A 214 -36.43 -75.77 -3.38
N LEU A 215 -36.54 -75.72 -2.05
CA LEU A 215 -37.31 -76.70 -1.28
C LEU A 215 -38.80 -76.62 -1.62
N GLN A 216 -39.36 -75.42 -1.69
CA GLN A 216 -40.76 -75.17 -2.07
C GLN A 216 -41.09 -75.81 -3.42
N ARG A 217 -40.26 -75.58 -4.45
CA ARG A 217 -40.46 -76.20 -5.78
C ARG A 217 -40.48 -77.72 -5.74
N HIS A 218 -39.63 -78.32 -4.90
CA HIS A 218 -39.59 -79.76 -4.74
C HIS A 218 -40.87 -80.28 -4.06
N GLN A 219 -41.33 -79.61 -3.01
CA GLN A 219 -42.57 -79.93 -2.31
C GLN A 219 -43.80 -79.75 -3.23
N GLU A 220 -43.88 -78.67 -4.01
CA GLU A 220 -44.95 -78.43 -4.98
C GLU A 220 -45.02 -79.54 -6.05
N HIS A 221 -43.88 -80.08 -6.49
CA HIS A 221 -43.85 -81.20 -7.42
C HIS A 221 -44.40 -82.48 -6.79
N ILE A 222 -43.97 -82.80 -5.56
CA ILE A 222 -44.44 -83.97 -4.82
C ILE A 222 -45.95 -83.87 -4.56
N LEU A 223 -46.43 -82.71 -4.09
CA LEU A 223 -47.85 -82.47 -3.82
C LEU A 223 -48.69 -82.62 -5.09
N ARG A 224 -48.25 -82.04 -6.21
CA ARG A 224 -48.96 -82.14 -7.49
C ARG A 224 -49.07 -83.59 -7.96
N PHE A 225 -48.00 -84.37 -7.88
CA PHE A 225 -48.02 -85.77 -8.25
C PHE A 225 -48.90 -86.61 -7.31
N ALA A 226 -48.79 -86.38 -5.99
CA ALA A 226 -49.58 -87.08 -4.99
C ALA A 226 -51.08 -86.79 -5.16
N ASN A 227 -51.47 -85.53 -5.35
CA ASN A 227 -52.86 -85.14 -5.59
C ASN A 227 -53.38 -85.76 -6.89
N TRP A 228 -52.61 -85.71 -7.99
CA TRP A 228 -52.99 -86.37 -9.23
C TRP A 228 -53.20 -87.88 -9.07
N ALA A 229 -52.32 -88.55 -8.32
CA ALA A 229 -52.44 -89.98 -8.05
C ALA A 229 -53.67 -90.32 -7.20
N LEU A 230 -54.05 -89.43 -6.26
CA LEU A 230 -55.26 -89.58 -5.42
C LEU A 230 -56.55 -89.33 -6.22
N GLU A 231 -56.52 -88.44 -7.21
CA GLU A 231 -57.66 -88.12 -8.09
C GLU A 231 -57.82 -89.10 -9.27
N SER A 232 -56.86 -90.00 -9.49
CA SER A 232 -56.88 -90.95 -10.60
C SER A 232 -57.79 -92.15 -10.34
N ASP A 233 -58.62 -92.51 -11.33
CA ASP A 233 -59.48 -93.70 -11.28
C ASP A 233 -58.72 -95.05 -11.38
N ASN A 234 -57.38 -95.02 -11.59
CA ASN A 234 -56.57 -96.22 -11.76
C ASN A 234 -56.05 -96.77 -10.40
N ASN A 235 -56.94 -97.46 -9.69
CA ASN A 235 -56.69 -98.05 -8.37
C ASN A 235 -55.45 -98.98 -8.32
N THR A 236 -55.18 -99.72 -9.39
CA THR A 236 -54.03 -100.64 -9.45
C THR A 236 -52.71 -99.87 -9.49
N ALA A 237 -52.60 -98.83 -10.30
CA ALA A 237 -51.40 -97.99 -10.38
C ALA A 237 -51.12 -97.25 -9.07
N LEU A 238 -52.18 -96.79 -8.39
CA LEU A 238 -52.09 -96.18 -7.06
C LEU A 238 -51.53 -97.16 -6.02
N LEU A 239 -52.08 -98.38 -5.95
CA LEU A 239 -51.63 -99.40 -5.00
C LEU A 239 -50.18 -99.86 -5.26
N LEU A 240 -49.77 -99.99 -6.52
CA LEU A 240 -48.38 -100.32 -6.88
C LEU A 240 -47.40 -99.19 -6.48
N SER A 241 -47.82 -97.94 -6.58
CA SER A 241 -46.97 -96.76 -6.32
C SER A 241 -47.07 -96.24 -4.87
N LYS A 242 -48.00 -96.75 -4.05
CA LYS A 242 -48.33 -96.20 -2.71
C LYS A 242 -47.13 -96.05 -1.79
N ASN A 243 -46.22 -97.02 -1.80
CA ASN A 243 -45.05 -97.02 -0.91
C ASN A 243 -44.06 -95.93 -1.34
N LEU A 244 -43.89 -95.72 -2.64
CA LEU A 244 -43.03 -94.67 -3.18
C LEU A 244 -43.60 -93.28 -2.88
N ILE A 245 -44.90 -93.08 -3.11
CA ILE A 245 -45.59 -91.81 -2.81
C ILE A 245 -45.52 -91.49 -1.32
N SER A 246 -45.85 -92.46 -0.46
CA SER A 246 -45.77 -92.31 1.00
C SER A 246 -44.35 -92.00 1.46
N PHE A 247 -43.34 -92.70 0.91
CA PHE A 247 -41.94 -92.42 1.23
C PHE A 247 -41.54 -90.99 0.87
N GLN A 248 -41.88 -90.50 -0.33
CA GLN A 248 -41.53 -89.15 -0.76
C GLN A 248 -42.25 -88.08 0.05
N LEU A 249 -43.53 -88.27 0.40
CA LEU A 249 -44.28 -87.37 1.28
C LEU A 249 -43.68 -87.32 2.68
N HIS A 250 -43.40 -88.47 3.31
CA HIS A 250 -42.76 -88.50 4.62
C HIS A 250 -41.36 -87.89 4.60
N ARG A 251 -40.60 -88.07 3.52
CA ARG A 251 -39.29 -87.45 3.36
C ARG A 251 -39.41 -85.93 3.24
N ALA A 252 -40.33 -85.43 2.42
CA ALA A 252 -40.55 -83.99 2.25
C ALA A 252 -41.00 -83.31 3.55
N LEU A 253 -41.84 -83.97 4.35
CA LEU A 253 -42.31 -83.49 5.66
C LEU A 253 -41.18 -83.40 6.71
N LYS A 254 -40.08 -84.14 6.53
CA LYS A 254 -38.91 -84.10 7.43
C LYS A 254 -37.85 -83.08 7.00
N MET A 255 -37.97 -82.49 5.81
CA MET A 255 -37.02 -81.49 5.33
C MET A 255 -37.40 -80.11 5.84
N ASN A 256 -36.53 -79.51 6.66
CA ASN A 256 -36.67 -78.14 7.14
C ASN A 256 -35.51 -77.29 6.57
N VAL A 257 -35.78 -76.00 6.35
CA VAL A 257 -34.74 -74.99 6.13
C VAL A 257 -34.63 -74.19 7.42
N ASP A 258 -33.42 -74.08 7.96
CA ASP A 258 -33.19 -73.19 9.11
C ASP A 258 -33.43 -71.73 8.69
N PRO A 259 -34.21 -70.96 9.46
CA PRO A 259 -34.51 -69.57 9.17
C PRO A 259 -33.31 -68.62 9.30
#